data_AF-A0A2V7Z795-F1
#
_entry.id   AF-A0A2V7Z795-F1
#
_cell.length_a   1.000
_cell.length_b   1.000
_cell.length_c   1.000
_cell.angle_alpha   90.00
_cell.angle_beta   90.00
_cell.angle_gamma   90.00
#
_symmetry.space_group_name_H-M   'P 1'
#
loop_
_entity.id
_entity.type
_entity.pdbx_description
1 polymer ?
#
loop_
_entity_poly.entity_id
_entity_poly.type
_entity_poly.pdbx_seq_one_letter_code
_entity_poly.pdbx_strand_id
1 'polypeptide(L)'
;MRTVIECVPNISEGRDSKIVSGIAEAVRSAPGVRLLDVSSDPSHNRSVLTFVADAEGVRAGARALFDAAVPRIDLTQHSGEHPRM
;
A
#
# COMPACT_ATOMS: atom_id res chain seq x y z
N MET A 1 10.33 -26.28 3.09
CA MET A 1 10.74 -24.86 2.99
C MET A 1 9.51 -24.01 3.29
N ARG A 2 9.64 -22.92 4.05
CA ARG A 2 8.54 -21.95 4.18
C ARG A 2 8.60 -21.00 2.99
N THR A 3 7.53 -20.93 2.20
CA THR A 3 7.42 -19.99 1.08
C THR A 3 7.22 -18.58 1.62
N VAL A 4 8.01 -17.63 1.11
CA VAL A 4 7.85 -16.21 1.38
C VAL A 4 7.60 -15.52 0.04
N ILE A 5 6.55 -14.70 0.00
CA ILE A 5 6.15 -13.91 -1.16
C ILE A 5 6.30 -12.44 -0.77
N GLU A 6 6.98 -11.69 -1.62
CA GLU A 6 7.01 -10.22 -1.54
C GLU A 6 5.87 -9.64 -2.36
N CYS A 7 5.15 -8.68 -1.78
CA CYS A 7 4.13 -7.89 -2.44
C CYS A 7 4.51 -6.42 -2.33
N VAL A 8 4.57 -5.74 -3.49
CA VAL A 8 5.02 -4.35 -3.62
C VAL A 8 3.91 -3.48 -4.21
N PRO A 9 2.73 -3.35 -3.55
CA PRO A 9 1.65 -2.54 -4.08
C PRO A 9 1.98 -1.06 -4.03
N ASN A 10 1.33 -0.34 -4.94
CA ASN A 10 1.53 1.08 -5.14
C ASN A 10 0.19 1.78 -5.04
N ILE A 11 0.14 2.87 -4.28
CA ILE A 11 -1.06 3.70 -4.13
C ILE A 11 -0.82 5.08 -4.75
N SER A 12 -1.85 5.60 -5.42
CA SER A 12 -1.86 6.95 -6.01
C SER A 12 -2.18 7.98 -4.94
N GLU A 13 -1.33 8.04 -3.93
CA GLU A 13 -1.30 9.06 -2.89
C GLU A 13 0.13 9.08 -2.34
N GLY A 14 0.75 10.25 -2.26
CA GLY A 14 2.12 10.42 -1.75
C GLY A 14 2.34 11.74 -0.99
N ARG A 15 1.27 12.50 -0.73
CA ARG A 15 1.29 13.82 -0.11
C ARG A 15 0.60 13.83 1.25
N ASP A 16 -0.57 13.20 1.37
CA ASP A 16 -1.27 13.06 2.65
C ASP A 16 -0.67 11.88 3.45
N SER A 17 0.23 12.22 4.36
CA SER A 17 0.89 11.25 5.23
C SER A 17 -0.08 10.50 6.15
N LYS A 18 -1.25 11.07 6.49
CA LYS A 18 -2.25 10.37 7.32
C LYS A 18 -2.94 9.28 6.51
N ILE A 19 -3.26 9.53 5.25
CA ILE A 19 -3.83 8.52 4.35
C ILE A 19 -2.83 7.39 4.15
N VAL A 20 -1.58 7.72 3.77
CA VAL A 20 -0.52 6.72 3.54
C VAL A 20 -0.28 5.88 4.80
N SER A 21 -0.13 6.53 5.96
CA SER A 21 0.12 5.83 7.22
C SER A 21 -1.08 4.96 7.64
N GLY A 22 -2.32 5.42 7.44
CA GLY A 22 -3.51 4.64 7.72
C GLY A 22 -3.61 3.38 6.86
N ILE A 23 -3.24 3.46 5.59
CA ILE A 23 -3.18 2.30 4.68
C ILE A 23 -2.04 1.35 5.10
N ALA A 24 -0.86 1.89 5.41
CA ALA A 24 0.28 1.09 5.86
C ALA A 24 -0.01 0.31 7.15
N GLU A 25 -0.66 0.95 8.15
CA GLU A 25 -1.04 0.27 9.38
C GLU A 25 -2.12 -0.80 9.15
N ALA A 26 -3.05 -0.60 8.20
CA ALA A 26 -4.01 -1.63 7.81
C ALA A 26 -3.31 -2.88 7.23
N VAL A 27 -2.32 -2.69 6.36
CA VAL A 27 -1.50 -3.79 5.81
C VAL A 27 -0.68 -4.46 6.90
N ARG A 28 -0.02 -3.68 7.78
CA ARG A 28 0.77 -4.20 8.91
C ARG A 28 -0.07 -5.04 9.87
N SER A 29 -1.33 -4.68 10.06
CA SER A 29 -2.24 -5.38 10.98
C SER A 29 -2.85 -6.65 10.38
N ALA A 30 -2.64 -6.92 9.09
CA ALA A 30 -3.16 -8.11 8.44
C ALA A 30 -2.45 -9.38 8.95
N PRO A 31 -3.18 -10.48 9.24
CA PRO A 31 -2.59 -11.71 9.74
C PRO A 31 -1.48 -12.26 8.83
N GLY A 32 -0.34 -12.61 9.42
CA GLY A 32 0.79 -13.21 8.69
C GLY A 32 1.59 -12.24 7.83
N VAL A 33 1.26 -10.94 7.84
CA VAL A 33 1.98 -9.91 7.07
C VAL A 33 3.10 -9.28 7.89
N ARG A 34 4.26 -9.08 7.25
CA ARG A 34 5.32 -8.21 7.74
C ARG A 34 5.52 -7.08 6.75
N LEU A 35 5.13 -5.87 7.15
CA LEU A 35 5.47 -4.65 6.43
C LEU A 35 6.97 -4.36 6.59
N LEU A 36 7.69 -4.24 5.47
CA LEU A 36 9.13 -4.00 5.42
C LEU A 36 9.46 -2.53 5.19
N ASP A 37 8.74 -1.88 4.29
CA ASP A 37 9.00 -0.49 3.92
C ASP A 37 7.74 0.23 3.45
N VAL A 38 7.74 1.56 3.61
CA VAL A 38 6.77 2.50 3.04
C VAL A 38 7.53 3.71 2.53
N SER A 39 7.61 3.85 1.21
CA SER A 39 8.27 4.98 0.56
C SER A 39 7.23 5.86 -0.13
N SER A 40 7.31 7.17 0.04
CA SER A 40 6.37 8.13 -0.54
C SER A 40 7.12 9.22 -1.29
N ASP A 41 6.63 9.56 -2.48
CA ASP A 41 7.15 10.65 -3.29
C ASP A 41 6.04 11.68 -3.56
N PRO A 42 6.13 12.88 -2.95
CA PRO A 42 5.12 13.93 -3.11
C PRO A 42 5.02 14.51 -4.53
N SER A 43 6.12 14.51 -5.29
CA SER A 43 6.14 15.00 -6.68
C SER A 43 5.42 14.02 -7.59
N HIS A 44 5.72 12.72 -7.44
CA HIS A 44 5.02 11.65 -8.12
C HIS A 44 3.57 11.44 -7.61
N ASN A 45 3.24 11.97 -6.42
CA ASN A 45 2.01 11.72 -5.67
C ASN A 45 1.68 10.22 -5.61
N ARG A 46 2.69 9.43 -5.22
CA ARG A 46 2.65 7.97 -5.19
C ARG A 46 3.41 7.45 -3.97
N SER A 47 2.88 6.40 -3.37
CA SER A 47 3.58 5.63 -2.34
C SER A 47 3.70 4.16 -2.74
N VAL A 48 4.83 3.58 -2.35
CA VAL A 48 5.16 2.17 -2.50
C VAL A 48 5.17 1.54 -1.12
N LEU A 49 4.39 0.49 -0.94
CA LEU A 49 4.42 -0.32 0.28
C LEU A 49 5.09 -1.64 -0.08
N THR A 50 6.02 -2.10 0.74
CA THR A 50 6.70 -3.39 0.55
C THR A 50 6.41 -4.27 1.74
N PHE A 51 5.80 -5.42 1.53
CA PHE A 51 5.54 -6.39 2.61
C PHE A 51 5.77 -7.83 2.16
N VAL A 52 6.06 -8.69 3.13
CA VAL A 52 6.26 -10.12 2.90
C VAL A 52 5.32 -10.96 3.74
N ALA A 53 4.84 -12.06 3.17
CA ALA A 53 3.99 -13.04 3.83
C ALA A 53 4.00 -14.39 3.09
N ASP A 54 3.26 -15.38 3.58
CA ASP A 54 2.86 -16.53 2.76
C ASP A 54 1.69 -16.15 1.81
N ALA A 55 1.17 -17.12 1.06
CA ALA A 55 0.11 -16.85 0.08
C ALA A 55 -1.20 -16.32 0.71
N GLU A 56 -1.57 -16.78 1.91
CA GLU A 56 -2.77 -16.30 2.59
C GLU A 56 -2.54 -14.91 3.16
N GLY A 57 -1.38 -14.67 3.78
CA GLY A 57 -1.03 -13.35 4.29
C GLY A 57 -0.91 -12.31 3.18
N VAL A 58 -0.41 -12.67 1.99
CA VAL A 58 -0.41 -11.75 0.83
C VAL A 58 -1.82 -11.36 0.42
N ARG A 59 -2.76 -12.33 0.36
CA ARG A 59 -4.17 -12.04 0.09
C ARG A 59 -4.78 -11.12 1.15
N ALA A 60 -4.51 -11.39 2.43
CA ALA A 60 -5.01 -10.58 3.53
C ALA A 60 -4.46 -9.15 3.51
N GLY A 61 -3.14 -9.00 3.31
CA GLY A 61 -2.47 -7.70 3.22
C GLY A 61 -2.96 -6.87 2.03
N ALA A 62 -3.07 -7.49 0.86
CA ALA A 62 -3.60 -6.83 -0.33
C ALA A 62 -5.07 -6.38 -0.12
N ARG A 63 -5.90 -7.25 0.48
CA ARG A 63 -7.30 -6.89 0.79
C ARG A 63 -7.39 -5.73 1.76
N ALA A 64 -6.60 -5.75 2.85
CA ALA A 64 -6.55 -4.66 3.83
C ALA A 64 -6.10 -3.34 3.19
N LEU A 65 -5.14 -3.38 2.26
CA LEU A 65 -4.73 -2.21 1.49
C LEU A 65 -5.90 -1.63 0.70
N PHE A 66 -6.63 -2.45 -0.06
CA PHE A 66 -7.76 -1.98 -0.86
C PHE A 66 -8.89 -1.41 0.01
N ASP A 67 -9.28 -2.13 1.06
CA ASP A 67 -10.34 -1.68 1.98
C ASP A 67 -9.97 -0.34 2.66
N ALA A 68 -8.68 -0.10 2.90
CA ALA A 68 -8.20 1.17 3.44
C ALA A 68 -8.08 2.28 2.38
N ALA A 69 -7.62 1.96 1.17
CA ALA A 69 -7.33 2.94 0.13
C ALA A 69 -8.58 3.48 -0.57
N VAL A 70 -9.51 2.59 -0.94
CA VAL A 70 -10.71 2.93 -1.73
C VAL A 70 -11.54 4.08 -1.14
N PRO A 71 -11.86 4.12 0.16
CA PRO A 71 -12.63 5.23 0.73
C PRO A 71 -11.83 6.51 0.96
N ARG A 72 -10.49 6.50 0.80
CA ARG A 72 -9.60 7.61 1.16
C ARG A 72 -8.96 8.28 -0.06
N ILE A 73 -8.84 7.59 -1.18
CA ILE A 73 -8.18 8.10 -2.39
C ILE A 73 -9.21 8.34 -3.48
N ASP A 74 -9.44 9.61 -3.80
CA ASP A 74 -10.23 10.01 -4.97
C ASP A 74 -9.33 10.22 -6.19
N LEU A 75 -9.33 9.24 -7.09
CA LEU A 75 -8.52 9.28 -8.31
C LEU A 75 -8.97 10.38 -9.30
N THR A 76 -10.19 10.91 -9.20
CA THR A 76 -10.67 11.99 -10.07
C THR A 76 -9.99 13.33 -9.78
N GLN A 77 -9.46 13.49 -8.55
CA GLN A 77 -8.71 14.65 -8.11
C GLN A 77 -7.19 14.40 -8.09
N HIS A 78 -6.75 13.17 -8.40
CA HIS A 78 -5.34 12.80 -8.34
C HIS A 78 -4.53 13.45 -9.47
N SER A 79 -3.44 14.11 -9.06
CA SER A 79 -2.40 14.64 -9.94
C SER A 79 -1.02 14.36 -9.38
N GLY A 80 -0.07 13.98 -10.25
CA GLY A 80 1.31 13.68 -9.92
C GLY A 80 2.14 13.44 -11.19
N GLU A 81 3.46 13.57 -11.09
CA GLU A 81 4.38 13.43 -12.22
C GLU A 81 4.48 11.97 -12.74
N HIS A 82 4.17 10.99 -11.89
CA HIS A 82 4.25 9.59 -12.27
C HIS A 82 2.98 9.16 -13.03
N PRO A 83 3.10 8.54 -14.22
CA PRO A 83 1.96 7.96 -14.92
C PRO A 83 1.17 6.98 -14.06
N ARG A 84 -0.16 7.05 -14.14
CA ARG A 84 -1.13 6.15 -13.51
C ARG A 84 -2.28 5.86 -14.49
N MET A 85 -3.04 4.82 -14.18
CA MET A 85 -4.12 4.27 -15.02
C MET A 85 -5.37 5.13 -15.01
#